data_AF-A0A564ZFG6-F1
#
_entry.id   AF-A0A564ZFG6-F1
#
_cell.length_a   1.000
_cell.length_b   1.000
_cell.length_c   1.000
_cell.angle_alpha   90.00
_cell.angle_beta   90.00
_cell.angle_gamma   90.00
#
_symmetry.space_group_name_H-M   'P 1'
#
loop_
_entity.id
_entity.type
_entity.pdbx_description
1 polymer ?
#
loop_
_entity_poly.entity_id
_entity_poly.type
_entity_poly.pdbx_seq_one_letter_code
_entity_poly.pdbx_strand_id
1 'polypeptide(L)'
;GSKTEIYTIYFAKDCKFPTPKNGDIIVEKSIPLYRFLSGKREENVIFAMKGTTFSMARLYKDNLPICEWWHSGQNFGKCGNLTVDKENDQIIYNATFSKTANKKYETYMLKTLFTFVSVTLDWDNVGEAPEVKACADHRIDEPILPLKCRCKK
;
A
#
# COMPACT_ATOMS: atom_id res chain seq x y z
N GLY A 1 -27.21 -10.65 2.58
CA GLY A 1 -26.95 -9.56 3.51
C GLY A 1 -25.83 -8.70 2.95
N SER A 2 -26.10 -7.42 2.70
CA SER A 2 -25.06 -6.45 2.32
C SER A 2 -25.04 -5.36 3.37
N LYS A 3 -23.90 -5.24 4.05
CA LYS A 3 -23.19 -3.97 4.24
C LYS A 3 -21.85 -4.27 4.91
N THR A 4 -20.77 -4.02 4.19
CA THR A 4 -19.46 -3.78 4.79
C THR A 4 -19.03 -2.40 4.34
N GLU A 5 -19.08 -1.44 5.26
CA GLU A 5 -18.52 -0.10 5.07
C GLU A 5 -17.14 -0.08 5.75
N ILE A 6 -16.09 0.25 4.99
CA ILE A 6 -14.73 0.45 5.50
C ILE A 6 -14.26 1.81 5.01
N TYR A 7 -13.87 2.68 5.94
CA TYR A 7 -13.31 4.01 5.68
C TYR A 7 -11.98 4.15 6.42
N THR A 8 -10.92 4.60 5.74
CA THR A 8 -9.70 5.13 6.38
C THR A 8 -9.04 6.17 5.48
N ILE A 9 -8.82 7.39 6.01
CA ILE A 9 -7.86 8.38 5.50
C ILE A 9 -7.24 9.09 6.71
N TYR A 10 -5.91 9.06 6.85
CA TYR A 10 -5.19 10.01 7.72
C TYR A 10 -3.85 10.38 7.09
N PHE A 11 -3.68 11.66 6.76
CA PHE A 11 -2.41 12.26 6.38
C PHE A 11 -1.80 12.93 7.60
N ALA A 12 -0.81 12.28 8.20
CA ALA A 12 0.02 12.93 9.21
C ALA A 12 0.98 13.87 8.48
N LYS A 13 1.00 15.14 8.90
CA LYS A 13 2.17 15.99 8.67
C LYS A 13 3.31 15.29 9.44
N ASP A 14 4.38 14.91 8.73
CA ASP A 14 5.53 14.13 9.22
C ASP A 14 5.29 12.61 9.37
N CYS A 15 5.03 11.93 8.26
CA CYS A 15 4.93 10.46 8.18
C CYS A 15 6.22 9.77 8.69
N LYS A 16 6.26 9.43 9.97
CA LYS A 16 7.23 8.48 10.54
C LYS A 16 6.55 7.13 10.65
N PHE A 17 6.83 6.24 9.70
CA PHE A 17 6.40 4.85 9.83
C PHE A 17 7.23 4.17 10.92
N PRO A 18 6.61 3.34 11.76
CA PRO A 18 7.36 2.52 12.70
C PRO A 18 8.31 1.62 11.90
N THR A 19 9.49 1.36 12.44
CA THR A 19 10.41 0.40 11.81
C THR A 19 9.71 -0.97 11.71
N PRO A 20 9.52 -1.50 10.49
CA PRO A 20 8.81 -2.75 10.30
C PRO A 20 9.62 -3.92 10.87
N LYS A 21 8.93 -4.92 11.42
CA LYS A 21 9.54 -6.20 11.82
C LYS A 21 9.53 -7.17 10.66
N ASN A 22 10.28 -8.27 10.76
CA ASN A 22 10.26 -9.30 9.72
C ASN A 22 8.83 -9.82 9.45
N GLY A 23 8.42 -9.78 8.18
CA GLY A 23 7.06 -10.11 7.74
C GLY A 23 6.07 -8.95 7.76
N ASP A 24 6.43 -7.80 8.33
CA ASP A 24 5.62 -6.57 8.25
C ASP A 24 5.80 -5.89 6.91
N ILE A 25 4.76 -5.20 6.45
CA ILE A 25 4.78 -4.42 5.23
C ILE A 25 5.59 -3.13 5.42
N ILE A 26 6.42 -2.79 4.44
CA ILE A 26 7.14 -1.51 4.34
C ILE A 26 6.25 -0.55 3.54
N VAL A 27 5.48 0.28 4.25
CA VAL A 27 4.44 1.14 3.66
C VAL A 27 5.04 2.16 2.69
N GLU A 28 6.24 2.67 2.98
CA GLU A 28 6.96 3.66 2.19
C GLU A 28 7.16 3.24 0.74
N LYS A 29 7.30 1.93 0.49
CA LYS A 29 7.49 1.41 -0.87
C LYS A 29 6.23 1.47 -1.73
N SER A 30 5.06 1.59 -1.10
CA SER A 30 3.76 1.65 -1.79
C SER A 30 3.23 3.07 -2.00
N ILE A 31 3.83 4.07 -1.34
CA ILE A 31 3.47 5.49 -1.49
C ILE A 31 3.72 5.95 -2.93
N PRO A 32 2.82 6.75 -3.53
CA PRO A 32 1.56 7.22 -2.97
C PRO A 32 0.49 6.11 -2.89
N LEU A 33 -0.22 6.06 -1.75
CA LEU A 33 -1.27 5.09 -1.48
C LEU A 33 -2.57 5.45 -2.20
N TYR A 34 -2.77 6.72 -2.55
CA TYR A 34 -3.84 7.13 -3.46
C TYR A 34 -3.22 7.80 -4.69
N ARG A 35 -3.62 7.40 -5.91
CA ARG A 35 -3.03 7.92 -7.15
C ARG A 35 -4.09 8.41 -8.11
N PHE A 36 -4.00 9.67 -8.51
CA PHE A 36 -4.76 10.22 -9.63
C PHE A 36 -3.99 9.96 -10.93
N LEU A 37 -4.60 9.22 -11.85
CA LEU A 37 -3.92 8.68 -13.02
C LEU A 37 -4.34 9.35 -14.33
N SER A 38 -5.25 10.33 -14.29
CA SER A 38 -5.54 11.23 -15.41
C SER A 38 -5.83 10.52 -16.74
N GLY A 39 -6.62 9.44 -16.71
CA GLY A 39 -7.02 8.67 -17.88
C GLY A 39 -6.04 7.58 -18.32
N LYS A 40 -4.93 7.34 -17.61
CA LYS A 40 -4.05 6.18 -17.86
C LYS A 40 -4.84 4.87 -17.76
N ARG A 41 -4.33 3.85 -18.46
CA ARG A 41 -4.89 2.50 -18.45
C ARG A 41 -4.07 1.51 -17.64
N GLU A 42 -2.84 1.87 -17.29
CA GLU A 42 -1.94 1.03 -16.53
C GLU A 42 -1.16 1.88 -15.53
N GLU A 43 -0.82 1.29 -14.39
CA GLU A 43 0.00 1.92 -13.38
C GLU A 43 0.80 0.85 -12.64
N ASN A 44 2.07 1.17 -12.35
CA ASN A 44 2.96 0.28 -11.62
C ASN A 44 2.85 0.51 -10.12
N VAL A 45 2.67 -0.56 -9.34
CA VAL A 45 2.62 -0.50 -7.88
C VAL A 45 3.64 -1.46 -7.30
N ILE A 46 4.39 -0.95 -6.33
CA ILE A 46 5.37 -1.72 -5.58
C ILE A 46 4.81 -1.95 -4.18
N PHE A 47 4.82 -3.20 -3.75
CA PHE A 47 4.63 -3.58 -2.36
C PHE A 47 5.90 -4.22 -1.84
N ALA A 48 6.21 -4.00 -0.57
CA ALA A 48 7.36 -4.63 0.06
C ALA A 48 7.05 -5.10 1.48
N MET A 49 7.74 -6.15 1.90
CA MET A 49 7.73 -6.67 3.26
C MET A 49 9.16 -6.69 3.79
N LYS A 50 9.32 -6.45 5.09
CA LYS A 50 10.61 -6.51 5.76
C LYS A 50 11.05 -7.96 5.97
N GLY A 51 12.34 -8.21 5.87
CA GLY A 51 12.93 -9.54 6.01
C GLY A 51 13.15 -10.22 4.67
N THR A 52 13.73 -11.42 4.70
CA THR A 52 13.91 -12.30 3.52
C THR A 52 13.06 -13.57 3.59
N THR A 53 12.23 -13.69 4.62
CA THR A 53 11.29 -14.79 4.85
C THR A 53 9.93 -14.23 5.28
N PHE A 54 8.85 -14.90 4.91
CA PHE A 54 7.48 -14.55 5.26
C PHE A 54 6.68 -15.85 5.42
N SER A 55 5.61 -15.83 6.21
CA SER A 55 4.72 -16.99 6.34
C SER A 55 3.73 -17.07 5.19
N MET A 56 3.01 -15.97 4.95
CA MET A 56 1.96 -15.86 3.95
C MET A 56 1.72 -14.39 3.59
N ALA A 57 1.46 -14.13 2.32
CA ALA A 57 1.07 -12.83 1.79
C ALA A 57 -0.09 -13.02 0.81
N ARG A 58 -1.05 -12.09 0.81
CA ARG A 58 -2.21 -12.14 -0.08
C ARG A 58 -2.50 -10.77 -0.65
N LEU A 59 -2.71 -10.73 -1.95
CA LEU A 59 -3.10 -9.52 -2.67
C LEU A 59 -4.59 -9.57 -2.99
N TYR A 60 -5.28 -8.50 -2.62
CA TYR A 60 -6.68 -8.29 -2.92
C TYR A 60 -6.85 -7.18 -3.96
N LYS A 61 -7.84 -7.34 -4.83
CA LYS A 61 -8.36 -6.30 -5.72
C LYS A 61 -9.82 -6.10 -5.41
N ASP A 62 -10.23 -4.90 -4.99
CA ASP A 62 -11.59 -4.57 -4.57
C ASP A 62 -12.19 -5.63 -3.60
N ASN A 63 -11.40 -6.02 -2.58
CA ASN A 63 -11.70 -7.08 -1.60
C ASN A 63 -11.80 -8.52 -2.13
N LEU A 64 -11.51 -8.77 -3.41
CA LEU A 64 -11.40 -10.11 -3.95
C LEU A 64 -9.93 -10.57 -3.92
N PRO A 65 -9.61 -11.73 -3.34
CA PRO A 65 -8.24 -12.24 -3.36
C PRO A 65 -7.88 -12.61 -4.80
N ILE A 66 -6.88 -11.92 -5.35
CA ILE A 66 -6.39 -12.20 -6.71
C ILE A 66 -5.14 -13.05 -6.69
N CYS A 67 -4.33 -12.96 -5.63
CA CYS A 67 -3.09 -13.70 -5.49
C CYS A 67 -2.77 -14.04 -4.04
N GLU A 68 -2.08 -15.16 -3.86
CA GLU A 68 -1.63 -15.64 -2.57
C GLU A 68 -0.26 -16.30 -2.70
N TRP A 69 0.63 -16.02 -1.76
CA TRP A 69 1.95 -16.63 -1.67
C TRP A 69 2.12 -17.22 -0.27
N TRP A 70 2.61 -18.45 -0.23
CA TRP A 70 2.98 -19.15 0.99
C TRP A 70 4.47 -19.41 1.05
N HIS A 71 5.02 -19.47 2.27
CA HIS A 71 6.43 -19.84 2.47
C HIS A 71 6.80 -21.18 1.83
N SER A 72 5.86 -22.12 1.79
CA SER A 72 6.02 -23.45 1.20
C SER A 72 6.20 -23.45 -0.32
N GLY A 73 6.10 -22.29 -0.98
CA GLY A 73 6.13 -22.15 -2.43
C GLY A 73 4.78 -22.39 -3.11
N GLN A 74 3.72 -22.65 -2.34
CA GLN A 74 2.36 -22.72 -2.87
C GLN A 74 1.88 -21.31 -3.23
N ASN A 75 1.47 -21.11 -4.49
CA ASN A 75 0.97 -19.85 -4.99
C ASN A 75 -0.43 -20.01 -5.57
N PHE A 76 -1.32 -19.04 -5.32
CA PHE A 76 -2.63 -18.93 -5.95
C PHE A 76 -2.68 -17.66 -6.82
N GLY A 77 -3.45 -17.73 -7.91
CA GLY A 77 -3.64 -16.61 -8.82
C GLY A 77 -2.64 -16.58 -9.96
N LYS A 78 -2.74 -15.55 -10.81
CA LYS A 78 -1.86 -15.31 -11.97
C LYS A 78 -0.78 -14.27 -11.69
N CYS A 79 -0.50 -13.96 -10.43
CA CYS A 79 0.57 -13.03 -10.10
C CYS A 79 1.94 -13.65 -10.37
N GLY A 80 2.89 -12.78 -10.70
CA GLY A 80 4.31 -13.12 -10.69
C GLY A 80 4.82 -13.49 -9.29
N ASN A 81 6.06 -13.95 -9.27
CA ASN A 81 6.75 -14.29 -8.03
C ASN A 81 7.13 -13.04 -7.24
N LEU A 82 7.31 -13.23 -5.93
CA LEU A 82 7.94 -12.25 -5.06
C LEU A 82 9.46 -12.26 -5.29
N THR A 83 10.08 -11.09 -5.32
CA THR A 83 11.53 -10.94 -5.42
C THR A 83 12.11 -10.79 -4.02
N VAL A 84 13.05 -11.66 -3.65
CA VAL A 84 13.79 -11.55 -2.38
C VAL A 84 15.03 -10.70 -2.59
N ASP A 85 15.07 -9.54 -1.96
CA ASP A 85 16.21 -8.62 -1.96
C ASP A 85 16.94 -8.74 -0.62
N LYS A 86 18.00 -9.55 -0.62
CA LYS A 86 18.80 -9.85 0.57
C LYS A 86 19.65 -8.67 1.03
N GLU A 87 20.04 -7.78 0.11
CA GLU A 87 20.92 -6.64 0.43
C GLU A 87 20.18 -5.61 1.27
N ASN A 88 18.90 -5.36 0.94
CA ASN A 88 18.05 -4.43 1.67
C ASN A 88 17.16 -5.12 2.72
N ASP A 89 17.29 -6.43 2.88
CA ASP A 89 16.51 -7.27 3.80
C ASP A 89 15.00 -7.00 3.64
N GLN A 90 14.52 -7.20 2.40
CA GLN A 90 13.13 -6.99 1.99
C GLN A 90 12.67 -8.00 0.93
N ILE A 91 11.36 -8.23 0.88
CA ILE A 91 10.69 -8.99 -0.18
C ILE A 91 9.79 -8.05 -0.95
N ILE A 92 9.92 -8.01 -2.27
CA ILE A 92 9.25 -7.05 -3.14
C ILE A 92 8.26 -7.76 -4.05
N TYR A 93 7.06 -7.20 -4.16
CA TYR A 93 6.14 -7.49 -5.24
C TYR A 93 5.98 -6.25 -6.10
N ASN A 94 6.45 -6.32 -7.35
CA ASN A 94 6.32 -5.26 -8.33
C ASN A 94 5.35 -5.71 -9.42
N ALA A 95 4.26 -4.97 -9.61
CA ALA A 95 3.25 -5.32 -10.59
C ALA A 95 2.71 -4.09 -11.32
N THR A 96 2.43 -4.27 -12.61
CA THR A 96 1.66 -3.32 -13.41
C THR A 96 0.21 -3.76 -13.40
N PHE A 97 -0.67 -2.88 -12.96
CA PHE A 97 -2.11 -3.11 -12.94
C PHE A 97 -2.78 -2.36 -14.07
N SER A 98 -3.65 -3.05 -14.81
CA SER A 98 -4.44 -2.46 -15.88
C SER A 98 -5.86 -2.15 -15.40
N LYS A 99 -6.40 -1.01 -15.85
CA LYS A 99 -7.76 -0.54 -15.59
C LYS A 99 -8.78 -1.57 -16.07
N THR A 100 -9.67 -2.00 -15.18
CA THR A 100 -10.84 -2.80 -15.59
C THR A 100 -11.85 -1.92 -16.32
N ALA A 101 -12.51 -2.47 -17.35
CA ALA A 101 -13.58 -1.79 -18.05
C ALA A 101 -14.64 -1.23 -17.07
N ASN A 102 -15.05 0.02 -17.30
CA ASN A 102 -16.06 0.75 -16.51
C ASN A 102 -15.73 1.01 -15.04
N LYS A 103 -14.49 0.77 -14.58
CA LYS A 103 -14.04 1.16 -13.24
C LYS A 103 -13.46 2.57 -13.26
N LYS A 104 -13.89 3.42 -12.32
CA LYS A 104 -13.29 4.74 -12.09
C LYS A 104 -12.05 4.67 -11.20
N TYR A 105 -12.12 3.82 -10.19
CA TYR A 105 -11.01 3.52 -9.29
C TYR A 105 -10.99 2.04 -8.93
N GLU A 106 -9.82 1.54 -8.55
CA GLU A 106 -9.60 0.18 -8.09
C GLU A 106 -8.65 0.19 -6.90
N THR A 107 -8.93 -0.62 -5.88
CA THR A 107 -8.08 -0.69 -4.67
C THR A 107 -7.37 -2.03 -4.57
N TYR A 108 -6.06 -1.97 -4.42
CA TYR A 108 -5.17 -3.10 -4.25
C TYR A 108 -4.67 -3.16 -2.83
N MET A 109 -4.85 -4.27 -2.13
CA MET A 109 -4.42 -4.42 -0.75
C MET A 109 -3.51 -5.63 -0.61
N LEU A 110 -2.25 -5.38 -0.23
CA LEU A 110 -1.37 -6.44 0.24
C LEU A 110 -1.64 -6.66 1.72
N LYS A 111 -1.86 -7.91 2.10
CA LYS A 111 -2.07 -8.34 3.49
C LYS A 111 -1.10 -9.45 3.84
N THR A 112 -0.45 -9.33 4.99
CA THR A 112 0.29 -10.40 5.66
C THR A 112 -0.49 -10.87 6.89
N LEU A 113 0.09 -11.75 7.71
CA LEU A 113 -0.53 -12.18 8.97
C LEU A 113 -0.75 -11.02 9.96
N PHE A 114 0.11 -10.01 9.94
CA PHE A 114 0.17 -8.98 10.98
C PHE A 114 -0.20 -7.58 10.48
N THR A 115 0.01 -7.31 9.19
CA THR A 115 -0.13 -5.96 8.62
C THR A 115 -0.81 -5.99 7.27
N PHE A 116 -1.35 -4.85 6.86
CA PHE A 116 -1.89 -4.65 5.51
C PHE A 116 -1.59 -3.22 5.05
N VAL A 117 -1.47 -3.04 3.74
CA VAL A 117 -1.42 -1.72 3.09
C VAL A 117 -2.34 -1.76 1.87
N SER A 118 -3.02 -0.64 1.62
CA SER A 118 -3.88 -0.48 0.45
C SER A 118 -3.39 0.66 -0.43
N VAL A 119 -3.38 0.43 -1.75
CA VAL A 119 -3.15 1.43 -2.78
C VAL A 119 -4.40 1.55 -3.63
N THR A 120 -4.97 2.75 -3.74
CA THR A 120 -6.08 3.08 -4.60
C THR A 120 -5.58 3.79 -5.86
N LEU A 121 -5.92 3.20 -7.00
CA LEU A 121 -5.67 3.75 -8.32
C LEU A 121 -6.96 4.39 -8.81
N ASP A 122 -6.99 5.72 -8.89
CA ASP A 122 -8.09 6.47 -9.47
C ASP A 122 -7.73 6.84 -10.90
N TRP A 123 -8.40 6.18 -11.83
CA TRP A 123 -8.11 6.24 -13.25
C TRP A 123 -8.59 7.52 -13.91
N ASP A 124 -9.56 8.21 -13.33
CA ASP A 124 -10.27 9.32 -14.00
C ASP A 124 -9.86 10.68 -13.41
N ASN A 125 -9.60 10.76 -12.10
CA ASN A 125 -9.22 12.03 -11.49
C ASN A 125 -7.83 12.50 -11.92
N VAL A 126 -7.69 13.83 -11.89
CA VAL A 126 -6.49 14.56 -12.30
C VAL A 126 -5.88 15.31 -11.13
N GLY A 127 -4.57 15.58 -11.21
CA GLY A 127 -3.83 16.35 -10.21
C GLY A 127 -3.01 15.49 -9.25
N GLU A 128 -2.62 16.07 -8.12
CA GLU A 128 -1.87 15.37 -7.07
C GLU A 128 -2.83 14.82 -6.01
N ALA A 129 -2.61 13.57 -5.62
CA ALA A 129 -3.33 12.96 -4.52
C ALA A 129 -3.12 13.77 -3.22
N PRO A 130 -4.14 13.84 -2.35
CA PRO A 130 -4.08 14.67 -1.14
C PRO A 130 -2.90 14.34 -0.21
N GLU A 131 -2.38 13.11 -0.26
CA GLU A 131 -1.20 12.68 0.49
C GLU A 131 0.07 13.45 0.11
N VAL A 132 0.23 13.77 -1.18
CA VAL A 132 1.43 14.45 -1.69
C VAL A 132 1.50 15.88 -1.18
N LYS A 133 0.36 16.58 -1.13
CA LYS A 133 0.27 17.95 -0.58
C LYS A 133 0.54 18.00 0.93
N ALA A 134 0.04 17.01 1.68
CA ALA A 134 0.27 16.95 3.13
C ALA A 134 1.74 16.70 3.50
N CYS A 135 2.48 15.98 2.66
CA CYS A 135 3.91 15.72 2.85
C CYS A 135 4.82 16.86 2.36
N ALA A 136 4.38 17.71 1.43
CA ALA A 136 5.20 18.75 0.81
C ALA A 136 5.29 20.06 1.63
N ASP A 137 4.42 20.27 2.62
CA ASP A 137 4.30 21.56 3.33
C ASP A 137 5.23 21.66 4.55
N HIS A 138 6.54 21.70 4.28
CA HIS A 138 7.60 21.92 5.26
C HIS A 138 8.15 23.36 5.16
N ARG A 139 7.73 24.22 6.10
CA ARG A 139 8.53 25.36 6.58
C ARG A 139 8.76 25.18 8.09
N ILE A 140 9.96 24.67 8.36
CA ILE A 140 10.85 24.73 9.55
C ILE A 140 10.28 25.25 10.88
N ASP A 141 10.34 24.43 11.96
CA ASP A 141 11.20 24.60 13.17
C ASP A 141 10.70 23.78 14.40
N GLU A 142 11.65 23.16 15.11
CA GLU A 142 11.65 22.71 16.53
C GLU A 142 11.14 21.31 17.01
N PRO A 143 11.67 20.79 18.17
CA PRO A 143 11.98 19.38 18.37
C PRO A 143 11.06 18.54 19.31
N ILE A 144 10.83 17.30 18.87
CA ILE A 144 10.87 15.99 19.59
C ILE A 144 10.02 15.73 20.88
N LEU A 145 9.02 14.83 20.70
CA LEU A 145 8.39 13.81 21.60
C LEU A 145 7.53 14.23 22.82
N PRO A 146 6.53 13.41 23.27
CA PRO A 146 6.00 12.16 22.69
C PRO A 146 4.51 12.23 22.27
N LEU A 147 4.16 11.32 21.35
CA LEU A 147 2.85 11.13 20.71
C LEU A 147 1.63 11.24 21.64
N LYS A 148 0.80 12.26 21.37
CA LYS A 148 -0.62 12.30 21.75
C LYS A 148 -1.41 12.93 20.61
N CYS A 149 -2.02 12.11 19.75
CA CYS A 149 -2.99 12.59 18.77
C CYS A 149 -4.38 12.53 19.40
N ARG A 150 -5.00 13.68 19.72
CA ARG A 150 -6.44 13.80 19.96
C ARG A 150 -7.05 14.59 18.82
N CYS A 151 -8.02 14.01 18.13
CA CYS A 151 -9.02 14.77 17.39
C CYS A 151 -10.22 14.98 18.33
N LYS A 152 -10.58 16.23 18.61
CA LYS A 152 -11.96 16.55 19.02
C LYS A 152 -12.54 17.51 17.99
N LYS A 153 -13.82 17.28 17.67
CA LYS A 153 -14.70 18.24 17.01
C LYS A 153 -14.58 19.62 17.65
#